data_AF-A0A9D0UNC6-F1
#
_entry.id   AF-A0A9D0UNC6-F1
#
_cell.length_a   1.000
_cell.length_b   1.000
_cell.length_c   1.000
_cell.angle_alpha   90.00
_cell.angle_beta   90.00
_cell.angle_gamma   90.00
#
_symmetry.space_group_name_H-M   'P 1'
#
loop_
_entity.id
_entity.type
_entity.pdbx_description
1 polymer ?
#
loop_
_entity_poly.entity_id
_entity_poly.type
_entity_poly.pdbx_seq_one_letter_code
_entity_poly.pdbx_strand_id
1 'polypeptide(L)'
;MTEEFRHALALDQITPGDDITLWRSRHTPRGHHKQSQAFTTNRTPGMKPCILAALIALSPLAAPAAAQYYKWVDEHGVTHYSQTPPPDHSFAKLRPAPPPPTDPAQARQKIRALQERLDAEQNARSQKTEEEKAAAEAQARRDAFCKQAREQLKLYTNHPGPRLLVSNSDGSRRRLTEQERQARLKKTQDAINQHCPEAP
;
A
#
# COMPACT_ATOMS: atom_id res chain seq x y z
N MET A 1 -18.24 22.40 0.43
CA MET A 1 -18.28 21.70 -0.88
C MET A 1 -17.05 22.14 -1.64
N THR A 2 -15.97 21.40 -1.49
CA THR A 2 -14.61 21.76 -1.95
C THR A 2 -14.57 21.87 -3.49
N GLU A 3 -13.79 22.80 -4.02
CA GLU A 3 -13.66 23.02 -5.48
C GLU A 3 -13.32 21.74 -6.25
N GLU A 4 -12.52 20.84 -5.67
CA GLU A 4 -12.22 19.50 -6.18
C GLU A 4 -13.48 18.71 -6.60
N PHE A 5 -14.59 18.80 -5.86
CA PHE A 5 -15.84 18.12 -6.20
C PHE A 5 -16.59 18.77 -7.37
N ARG A 6 -16.47 20.09 -7.55
CA ARG A 6 -17.02 20.76 -8.76
C ARG A 6 -16.21 20.38 -9.99
N HIS A 7 -14.90 20.20 -9.87
CA HIS A 7 -14.05 19.73 -10.96
C HIS A 7 -14.35 18.27 -11.34
N ALA A 8 -14.57 17.39 -10.36
CA ALA A 8 -14.97 16.00 -10.63
C ALA A 8 -16.33 15.90 -11.36
N LEU A 9 -17.30 16.76 -11.02
CA LEU A 9 -18.61 16.83 -11.69
C LEU A 9 -18.55 17.47 -13.09
N ALA A 10 -17.59 18.37 -13.36
CA ALA A 10 -17.41 18.98 -14.67
C ALA A 10 -16.77 18.01 -15.69
N LEU A 11 -15.91 17.10 -15.22
CA LEU A 11 -15.27 16.06 -16.06
C LEU A 11 -16.27 15.02 -16.57
N ASP A 12 -17.42 14.86 -15.91
CA ASP A 12 -18.48 13.92 -16.25
C ASP A 12 -19.42 14.43 -17.38
N GLN A 13 -19.26 15.68 -17.80
CA GLN A 13 -20.04 16.31 -18.89
C GLN A 13 -19.55 15.90 -20.29
N ILE A 14 -18.43 15.16 -20.38
CA ILE A 14 -18.04 14.40 -21.57
C ILE A 14 -18.40 12.95 -21.27
N THR A 15 -19.71 12.67 -21.35
CA THR A 15 -20.24 11.35 -21.04
C THR A 15 -19.56 10.28 -21.90
N PRO A 16 -19.22 9.10 -21.34
CA PRO A 16 -18.75 7.93 -22.09
C PRO A 16 -19.78 7.33 -23.07
N GLY A 17 -20.90 8.01 -23.33
CA GLY A 17 -22.00 7.52 -24.16
C GLY A 17 -21.88 7.82 -25.65
N ASP A 18 -21.01 8.75 -26.03
CA ASP A 18 -20.75 9.05 -27.44
C ASP A 18 -19.62 8.17 -27.95
N ASP A 19 -19.95 6.90 -28.20
CA ASP A 19 -19.14 5.91 -28.91
C ASP A 19 -18.92 6.35 -30.36
N ILE A 20 -18.17 7.44 -30.57
CA ILE A 20 -17.72 7.93 -31.88
C ILE A 20 -16.61 7.00 -32.35
N THR A 21 -17.01 5.80 -32.73
CA THR A 21 -16.15 4.81 -33.35
C THR A 21 -16.06 5.14 -34.84
N LEU A 22 -14.88 5.59 -35.28
CA LEU A 22 -14.46 5.25 -36.64
C LEU A 22 -14.50 3.73 -36.72
N TRP A 23 -15.26 3.19 -37.67
CA TRP A 23 -15.51 1.77 -37.87
C TRP A 23 -14.22 0.95 -37.64
N ARG A 24 -14.06 0.44 -36.41
CA ARG A 24 -13.08 -0.60 -36.08
C ARG A 24 -13.92 -1.84 -35.88
N SER A 25 -13.77 -2.76 -36.82
CA SER A 25 -14.37 -4.08 -36.82
C SER A 25 -14.39 -4.67 -35.42
N ARG A 26 -15.58 -5.05 -34.94
CA ARG A 26 -15.77 -5.86 -33.75
C ARG A 26 -14.95 -7.14 -33.91
N HIS A 27 -13.74 -7.16 -33.36
CA HIS A 27 -13.09 -8.41 -33.01
C HIS A 27 -13.78 -8.90 -31.75
N THR A 28 -14.65 -9.88 -31.93
CA THR A 28 -15.11 -10.73 -30.85
C THR A 28 -13.88 -11.36 -30.19
N PRO A 29 -13.60 -11.11 -28.90
CA PRO A 29 -12.63 -11.93 -28.20
C PRO A 29 -13.30 -13.30 -28.04
N ARG A 30 -12.81 -14.27 -28.82
CA ARG A 30 -13.17 -15.68 -28.71
C ARG A 30 -12.82 -16.09 -27.27
N GLY A 31 -13.84 -16.40 -26.47
CA GLY A 31 -13.69 -16.80 -25.09
C GLY A 31 -12.71 -17.97 -24.99
N HIS A 32 -11.58 -17.74 -24.34
CA HIS A 32 -10.72 -18.84 -23.93
C HIS A 32 -11.42 -19.56 -22.79
N HIS A 33 -11.88 -20.77 -23.08
CA HIS A 33 -12.34 -21.75 -22.10
C HIS A 33 -11.18 -21.97 -21.11
N LYS A 34 -11.24 -21.35 -19.93
CA LYS A 34 -10.35 -21.73 -18.83
C LYS A 34 -10.74 -23.15 -18.43
N GLN A 35 -9.91 -24.11 -18.80
CA GLN A 35 -9.98 -25.45 -18.23
C GLN A 35 -9.70 -25.31 -16.73
N SER A 36 -10.71 -25.60 -15.92
CA SER A 36 -10.54 -25.83 -14.49
C SER A 36 -9.68 -27.07 -14.32
N GLN A 37 -8.40 -26.89 -14.03
CA GLN A 37 -7.55 -27.97 -13.56
C GLN A 37 -8.04 -28.34 -12.15
N ALA A 38 -8.71 -29.49 -12.05
CA ALA A 38 -8.96 -30.12 -10.77
C ALA A 38 -7.61 -30.41 -10.12
N PHE A 39 -7.32 -29.74 -9.00
CA PHE A 39 -6.24 -30.13 -8.12
C PHE A 39 -6.58 -31.51 -7.56
N THR A 40 -5.99 -32.54 -8.15
CA THR A 40 -5.96 -33.87 -7.56
C THR A 40 -5.04 -33.81 -6.34
N THR A 41 -5.63 -33.90 -5.16
CA THR A 41 -4.88 -34.07 -3.91
C THR A 41 -4.23 -35.45 -3.93
N ASN A 42 -2.97 -35.54 -4.33
CA ASN A 42 -2.18 -36.75 -4.14
C ASN A 42 -1.92 -36.95 -2.65
N ARG A 43 -2.64 -37.92 -2.07
CA ARG A 43 -2.46 -38.43 -0.72
C ARG A 43 -1.26 -39.37 -0.72
N THR A 44 -0.08 -38.87 -0.38
CA THR A 44 1.09 -39.72 -0.13
C THR A 44 1.03 -40.35 1.25
N PRO A 45 1.33 -41.65 1.41
CA PRO A 45 1.22 -42.36 2.68
C PRO A 45 2.43 -42.12 3.58
N GLY A 46 2.15 -41.91 4.86
CA GLY A 46 2.96 -42.28 6.04
C GLY A 46 4.49 -42.18 5.93
N MET A 47 5.05 -40.99 6.15
CA MET A 47 6.41 -40.84 6.67
C MET A 47 6.35 -40.56 8.18
N LYS A 48 7.00 -41.45 8.93
CA LYS A 48 6.99 -41.60 10.38
C LYS A 48 7.33 -40.27 11.11
N PRO A 49 6.48 -39.79 12.06
CA PRO A 49 6.69 -38.54 12.79
C PRO A 49 7.68 -38.69 13.97
N CYS A 50 8.63 -39.63 13.90
CA CYS A 50 9.52 -39.92 15.03
C CYS A 50 10.82 -39.12 15.03
N ILE A 51 11.16 -38.40 13.95
CA ILE A 51 12.44 -37.68 13.87
C ILE A 51 12.28 -36.22 14.34
N LEU A 52 11.13 -35.58 14.09
CA LEU A 52 10.86 -34.20 14.53
C LEU A 52 10.65 -34.08 16.05
N ALA A 53 10.08 -35.11 16.69
CA ALA A 53 9.93 -35.13 18.14
C ALA A 53 11.27 -35.31 18.88
N ALA A 54 12.23 -36.02 18.28
CA ALA A 54 13.54 -36.25 18.87
C ALA A 54 14.44 -35.00 18.87
N LEU A 55 14.26 -34.08 17.92
CA LEU A 55 15.05 -32.85 17.82
C LEU A 55 14.63 -31.76 18.82
N ILE A 56 13.36 -31.76 19.27
CA ILE A 56 12.87 -30.79 20.27
C ILE A 56 13.31 -31.21 21.69
N ALA A 57 13.50 -32.51 21.93
CA ALA A 57 13.95 -33.05 23.22
C ALA A 57 15.43 -32.77 23.54
N LEU A 58 16.23 -32.36 22.54
CA LEU A 58 17.65 -32.06 22.68
C LEU A 58 17.95 -30.56 22.70
N SER A 59 16.97 -29.72 23.05
CA SER A 59 17.24 -28.31 23.34
C SER A 59 17.76 -28.19 24.77
N PRO A 60 19.04 -27.87 25.01
CA PRO A 60 19.51 -27.61 26.37
C PRO A 60 18.72 -26.43 26.92
N LEU A 61 17.97 -26.68 28.01
CA LEU A 61 17.47 -25.63 28.89
C LEU A 61 18.70 -24.82 29.34
N ALA A 62 18.94 -23.68 28.69
CA ALA A 62 19.93 -22.73 29.14
C ALA A 62 19.48 -22.23 30.52
N ALA A 63 20.01 -22.83 31.58
CA ALA A 63 19.86 -22.29 32.90
C ALA A 63 20.42 -20.85 32.89
N PRO A 64 19.71 -19.87 33.46
CA PRO A 64 20.22 -18.51 33.51
C PRO A 64 21.54 -18.54 34.29
N ALA A 65 22.65 -18.33 33.59
CA ALA A 65 23.95 -18.15 34.20
C ALA A 65 23.92 -16.84 34.98
N ALA A 66 23.66 -16.92 36.29
CA ALA A 66 23.74 -15.77 37.17
C ALA A 66 25.21 -15.33 37.24
N ALA A 67 25.58 -14.24 36.57
CA ALA A 67 26.93 -13.68 36.61
C ALA A 67 27.30 -13.36 38.06
N GLN A 68 28.27 -14.09 38.61
CA GLN A 68 28.75 -13.92 39.98
C GLN A 68 29.99 -13.02 39.93
N TYR A 69 29.95 -11.90 40.64
CA TYR A 69 31.11 -11.03 40.78
C TYR A 69 31.73 -11.23 42.15
N TYR A 70 33.04 -11.24 42.23
CA TYR A 70 33.81 -11.41 43.46
C TYR A 70 34.70 -10.19 43.65
N LYS A 71 34.78 -9.69 44.88
CA LYS A 71 35.66 -8.59 45.29
C LYS A 71 36.64 -9.12 46.32
N TRP A 72 37.93 -8.86 46.13
CA TRP A 72 38.96 -9.17 47.13
C TRP A 72 40.00 -8.05 47.19
N VAL A 73 40.84 -8.09 48.22
CA VAL A 73 41.97 -7.19 48.41
C VAL A 73 43.24 -8.02 48.40
N ASP A 74 44.24 -7.63 47.62
CA ASP A 74 45.53 -8.32 47.56
C ASP A 74 46.48 -7.90 48.70
N GLU A 75 47.66 -8.51 48.76
CA GLU A 75 48.66 -8.27 49.80
C GLU A 75 49.18 -6.82 49.84
N HIS A 76 49.03 -6.08 48.73
CA HIS A 76 49.43 -4.68 48.59
C HIS A 76 48.28 -3.72 48.93
N GLY A 77 47.12 -4.23 49.35
CA GLY A 77 45.94 -3.44 49.69
C GLY A 77 45.10 -3.00 48.48
N VAL A 78 45.36 -3.54 47.28
CA VAL A 78 44.63 -3.17 46.06
C VAL A 78 43.36 -4.02 45.94
N THR A 79 42.24 -3.36 45.64
CA THR A 79 40.93 -4.01 45.46
C THR A 79 40.76 -4.51 44.03
N HIS A 80 40.44 -5.79 43.89
CA HIS A 80 40.19 -6.46 42.61
C HIS A 80 38.75 -6.97 42.48
N TYR A 81 38.26 -7.04 41.24
CA TYR A 81 36.93 -7.55 40.90
C TYR A 81 37.04 -8.59 39.77
N SER A 82 36.46 -9.78 39.94
CA SER A 82 36.46 -10.85 38.91
C SER A 82 35.15 -11.61 38.87
N GLN A 83 34.90 -12.28 37.75
CA GLN A 83 33.79 -13.23 37.57
C GLN A 83 34.15 -14.65 38.04
N THR A 84 35.41 -14.88 38.40
CA THR A 84 35.92 -16.14 38.97
C THR A 84 36.49 -15.91 40.39
N PRO A 85 36.35 -16.90 41.29
CA PRO A 85 36.88 -16.78 42.65
C PRO A 85 38.43 -16.76 42.62
N PRO A 86 39.08 -15.87 43.39
CA PRO A 86 40.54 -15.87 43.50
C PRO A 86 41.02 -17.11 44.27
N PRO A 87 42.12 -17.75 43.87
CA PRO A 87 42.60 -19.00 44.48
C PRO A 87 43.12 -18.82 45.91
N ASP A 88 43.79 -17.70 46.20
CA ASP A 88 44.59 -17.53 47.43
C ASP A 88 44.20 -16.30 48.27
N HIS A 89 43.06 -15.67 47.98
CA HIS A 89 42.58 -14.49 48.71
C HIS A 89 41.18 -14.70 49.28
N SER A 90 40.93 -14.19 50.49
CA SER A 90 39.58 -14.09 51.03
C SER A 90 38.75 -13.16 50.15
N PHE A 91 37.65 -13.67 49.58
CA PHE A 91 36.80 -12.92 48.65
C PHE A 91 35.40 -12.68 49.23
N ALA A 92 34.80 -11.56 48.85
CA ALA A 92 33.38 -11.28 49.05
C ALA A 92 32.62 -11.51 47.75
N LYS A 93 31.60 -12.36 47.79
CA LYS A 93 30.70 -12.57 46.65
C LYS A 93 29.73 -11.40 46.53
N LEU A 94 29.89 -10.61 45.48
CA LEU A 94 28.98 -9.53 45.13
C LEU A 94 27.77 -10.10 44.38
N ARG A 95 26.60 -9.94 44.99
CA ARG A 95 25.33 -10.13 44.29
C ARG A 95 24.86 -8.75 43.85
N PRO A 96 24.59 -8.53 42.55
CA PRO A 96 23.98 -7.28 42.13
C PRO A 96 22.68 -7.07 42.91
N ALA A 97 22.46 -5.86 43.40
CA ALA A 97 21.22 -5.52 44.08
C ALA A 97 20.03 -5.76 43.13
N PRO A 98 18.89 -6.27 43.64
CA PRO A 98 17.69 -6.35 42.82
C PRO A 98 17.34 -4.95 42.30
N PRO A 99 16.83 -4.84 41.05
CA PRO A 99 16.38 -3.55 40.55
C PRO A 99 15.34 -2.96 41.51
N PRO A 100 15.30 -1.62 41.64
CA PRO A 100 14.31 -0.98 42.50
C PRO A 100 12.89 -1.39 42.06
N PRO A 101 11.95 -1.53 43.01
CA PRO A 101 10.57 -1.88 42.68
C PRO A 101 9.97 -0.80 41.77
N THR A 102 9.47 -1.20 40.60
CA THR A 102 8.76 -0.30 39.70
C THR A 102 7.36 -0.03 40.24
N ASP A 103 6.98 1.23 40.36
CA ASP A 103 5.61 1.62 40.67
C ASP A 103 4.67 1.13 39.54
N PRO A 104 3.71 0.23 39.83
CA PRO A 104 2.76 -0.28 38.84
C PRO A 104 1.96 0.84 38.15
N ALA A 105 1.70 1.96 38.83
CA ALA A 105 0.99 3.09 38.24
C ALA A 105 1.84 3.80 37.16
N GLN A 106 3.11 4.07 37.46
CA GLN A 106 4.04 4.66 36.49
C GLN A 106 4.30 3.73 35.29
N ALA A 107 4.42 2.42 35.51
CA ALA A 107 4.56 1.46 34.43
C ALA A 107 3.37 1.49 33.48
N ARG A 108 2.13 1.50 34.02
CA ARG A 108 0.90 1.61 33.22
C ARG A 108 0.82 2.93 32.46
N GLN A 109 1.22 4.04 33.05
CA GLN A 109 1.27 5.34 32.36
C GLN A 109 2.24 5.34 31.18
N LYS A 110 3.46 4.79 31.36
CA LYS A 110 4.44 4.68 30.28
C LYS A 110 3.94 3.81 29.13
N ILE A 111 3.27 2.69 29.45
CA ILE A 111 2.66 1.81 28.43
C ILE A 111 1.57 2.56 27.66
N ARG A 112 0.67 3.27 28.35
CA ARG A 112 -0.38 4.05 27.68
C ARG A 112 0.19 5.13 26.78
N ALA A 113 1.17 5.91 27.25
CA ALA A 113 1.82 6.93 26.44
C ALA A 113 2.52 6.35 25.20
N LEU A 114 3.11 5.15 25.33
CA LEU A 114 3.70 4.45 24.19
C LEU A 114 2.63 3.99 23.20
N GLN A 115 1.51 3.45 23.67
CA GLN A 115 0.38 3.04 22.83
C GLN A 115 -0.20 4.24 22.07
N GLU A 116 -0.51 5.33 22.77
CA GLU A 116 -1.03 6.57 22.17
C GLU A 116 -0.09 7.10 21.08
N ARG A 117 1.22 7.06 21.32
CA ARG A 117 2.21 7.47 20.31
C ARG A 117 2.21 6.55 19.10
N LEU A 118 2.20 5.23 19.31
CA LEU A 118 2.19 4.25 18.21
C LEU A 118 0.90 4.38 17.38
N ASP A 119 -0.24 4.54 18.04
CA ASP A 119 -1.54 4.75 17.39
C ASP A 119 -1.53 6.05 16.57
N ALA A 120 -0.98 7.14 17.11
CA ALA A 120 -0.85 8.41 16.40
C ALA A 120 0.07 8.30 15.18
N GLU A 121 1.23 7.63 15.31
CA GLU A 121 2.15 7.40 14.19
C GLU A 121 1.51 6.52 13.10
N GLN A 122 0.77 5.48 13.50
CA GLN A 122 0.07 4.59 12.57
C GLN A 122 -1.06 5.32 11.84
N ASN A 123 -1.87 6.12 12.55
CA ASN A 123 -2.94 6.92 11.97
C ASN A 123 -2.39 7.99 11.02
N ALA A 124 -1.30 8.66 11.38
CA ALA A 124 -0.66 9.64 10.50
C ALA A 124 -0.11 8.97 9.22
N ARG A 125 0.44 7.75 9.34
CA ARG A 125 0.93 6.99 8.19
C ARG A 125 -0.20 6.51 7.28
N SER A 126 -1.30 6.02 7.85
CA SER A 126 -2.46 5.58 7.06
C SER A 126 -3.10 6.76 6.33
N GLN A 127 -3.30 7.89 7.00
CA GLN A 127 -3.82 9.11 6.39
C GLN A 127 -2.95 9.58 5.22
N LYS A 128 -1.64 9.69 5.41
CA LYS A 128 -0.72 10.05 4.31
C LYS A 128 -0.81 9.08 3.13
N THR A 129 -0.89 7.79 3.42
CA THR A 129 -1.00 6.76 2.36
C THR A 129 -2.32 6.88 1.61
N GLU A 130 -3.42 7.17 2.30
CA GLU A 130 -4.74 7.39 1.70
C GLU A 130 -4.77 8.66 0.87
N GLU A 131 -4.18 9.76 1.36
CA GLU A 131 -4.04 11.02 0.64
C GLU A 131 -3.21 10.87 -0.64
N GLU A 132 -2.05 10.20 -0.55
CA GLU A 132 -1.20 9.92 -1.70
C GLU A 132 -1.91 9.05 -2.76
N LYS A 133 -2.65 8.02 -2.32
CA LYS A 133 -3.48 7.20 -3.21
C LYS A 133 -4.59 8.01 -3.86
N ALA A 134 -5.33 8.80 -3.09
CA ALA A 134 -6.40 9.65 -3.60
C ALA A 134 -5.87 10.68 -4.62
N ALA A 135 -4.72 11.29 -4.35
CA ALA A 135 -4.05 12.21 -5.26
C ALA A 135 -3.57 11.52 -6.54
N ALA A 136 -2.97 10.32 -6.43
CA ALA A 136 -2.53 9.53 -7.58
C ALA A 136 -3.71 9.09 -8.45
N GLU A 137 -4.81 8.64 -7.85
CA GLU A 137 -6.03 8.29 -8.58
C GLU A 137 -6.68 9.51 -9.24
N ALA A 138 -6.73 10.66 -8.55
CA ALA A 138 -7.24 11.90 -9.12
C ALA A 138 -6.39 12.33 -10.32
N GLN A 139 -5.06 12.23 -10.23
CA GLN A 139 -4.16 12.50 -11.34
C GLN A 139 -4.39 11.52 -12.50
N ALA A 140 -4.47 10.21 -12.23
CA ALA A 140 -4.73 9.22 -13.26
C ALA A 140 -6.09 9.44 -13.97
N ARG A 141 -7.13 9.84 -13.22
CA ARG A 141 -8.44 10.22 -13.79
C ARG A 141 -8.32 11.45 -14.70
N ARG A 142 -7.60 12.50 -14.26
CA ARG A 142 -7.35 13.69 -15.07
C ARG A 142 -6.57 13.36 -16.35
N ASP A 143 -5.52 12.55 -16.23
CA ASP A 143 -4.69 12.16 -17.38
C ASP A 143 -5.48 11.34 -18.40
N ALA A 144 -6.30 10.39 -17.93
CA ALA A 144 -7.19 9.60 -18.78
C ALA A 144 -8.21 10.51 -19.50
N PHE A 145 -8.84 11.43 -18.78
CA PHE A 145 -9.74 12.43 -19.36
C PHE A 145 -9.04 13.25 -20.44
N CYS A 146 -7.86 13.80 -20.14
CA CYS A 146 -7.11 14.65 -21.06
C CYS A 146 -6.66 13.90 -22.30
N LYS A 147 -6.25 12.64 -22.16
CA LYS A 147 -5.95 11.77 -23.29
C LYS A 147 -7.18 11.59 -24.18
N GLN A 148 -8.32 11.22 -23.60
CA GLN A 148 -9.56 11.02 -24.35
C GLN A 148 -10.03 12.31 -25.03
N ALA A 149 -10.01 13.46 -24.34
CA ALA A 149 -10.41 14.74 -24.89
C ALA A 149 -9.52 15.13 -26.08
N ARG A 150 -8.20 14.94 -25.97
CA ARG A 150 -7.26 15.19 -27.09
C ARG A 150 -7.50 14.26 -28.28
N GLU A 151 -7.83 12.99 -28.03
CA GLU A 151 -8.21 12.05 -29.09
C GLU A 151 -9.51 12.47 -29.79
N GLN A 152 -10.52 12.88 -29.02
CA GLN A 152 -11.79 13.43 -29.56
C GLN A 152 -11.56 14.70 -30.37
N LEU A 153 -10.71 15.61 -29.89
CA LEU A 153 -10.35 16.82 -30.62
C LEU A 153 -9.75 16.49 -31.98
N LYS A 154 -8.83 15.51 -32.04
CA LYS A 154 -8.26 15.01 -33.30
C LYS A 154 -9.33 14.43 -34.23
N LEU A 155 -10.27 13.65 -33.69
CA LEU A 155 -11.38 13.08 -34.48
C LEU A 155 -12.25 14.17 -35.10
N TYR A 156 -12.66 15.17 -34.32
CA TYR A 156 -13.47 16.28 -34.82
C TYR A 156 -12.70 17.19 -35.78
N THR A 157 -11.39 17.33 -35.60
CA THR A 157 -10.56 18.17 -36.48
C THR A 157 -10.30 17.50 -37.83
N ASN A 158 -10.04 16.19 -37.83
CA ASN A 158 -9.62 15.46 -39.03
C ASN A 158 -10.78 14.97 -39.91
N HIS A 159 -12.02 14.99 -39.39
CA HIS A 159 -13.17 14.41 -40.09
C HIS A 159 -14.35 15.38 -40.14
N PRO A 160 -15.00 15.54 -41.30
CA PRO A 160 -16.23 16.31 -41.41
C PRO A 160 -17.38 15.61 -40.66
N GLY A 161 -18.35 16.39 -40.18
CA GLY A 161 -19.42 15.90 -39.31
C GLY A 161 -20.12 14.65 -39.85
N PRO A 162 -20.57 14.63 -41.12
CA PRO A 162 -21.30 13.49 -41.68
C PRO A 162 -20.55 12.15 -41.74
N ARG A 163 -19.22 12.12 -41.52
CA ARG A 163 -18.44 10.87 -41.40
C ARG A 163 -18.41 10.31 -39.98
N LEU A 164 -18.85 11.08 -38.99
CA LEU A 164 -18.90 10.67 -37.59
C LEU A 164 -20.30 10.15 -37.26
N LEU A 165 -20.37 9.02 -36.58
CA LEU A 165 -21.62 8.46 -36.06
C LEU A 165 -21.70 8.71 -34.56
N VAL A 166 -22.89 9.07 -34.10
CA VAL A 166 -23.23 9.22 -32.69
C VAL A 166 -24.36 8.28 -32.33
N SER A 167 -24.27 7.67 -31.16
CA SER A 167 -25.33 6.83 -30.59
C SER A 167 -26.36 7.73 -29.90
N ASN A 168 -27.62 7.56 -30.25
CA ASN A 168 -28.73 8.21 -29.55
C ASN A 168 -29.11 7.42 -28.29
N SER A 169 -29.93 8.01 -27.42
CA SER A 169 -30.41 7.38 -26.18
C SER A 169 -31.26 6.12 -26.41
N ASP A 170 -31.84 5.97 -27.60
CA ASP A 170 -32.61 4.79 -28.02
C ASP A 170 -31.73 3.65 -28.59
N GLY A 171 -30.40 3.83 -28.59
CA GLY A 171 -29.45 2.88 -29.16
C GLY A 171 -29.33 2.93 -30.69
N SER A 172 -30.10 3.79 -31.37
CA SER A 172 -29.92 4.05 -32.80
C SER A 172 -28.63 4.85 -33.03
N ARG A 173 -28.04 4.72 -34.23
CA ARG A 173 -26.87 5.50 -34.64
C ARG A 173 -27.26 6.47 -35.73
N ARG A 174 -26.88 7.74 -35.57
CA ARG A 174 -27.07 8.79 -36.58
C ARG A 174 -25.75 9.42 -36.97
N ARG A 175 -25.71 10.01 -38.16
CA ARG A 175 -24.58 10.86 -38.56
C ARG A 175 -24.62 12.18 -37.81
N LEU A 176 -23.44 12.66 -37.46
CA LEU A 176 -23.28 13.98 -36.87
C LEU A 176 -23.43 15.06 -37.95
N THR A 177 -24.15 16.13 -37.64
CA THR A 177 -24.20 17.29 -38.53
C THR A 177 -22.91 18.11 -38.40
N GLU A 178 -22.65 18.98 -39.38
CA GLU A 178 -21.47 19.84 -39.31
C GLU A 178 -21.56 20.86 -38.16
N GLN A 179 -22.76 21.39 -37.89
CA GLN A 179 -23.00 22.28 -36.76
C GLN A 179 -22.74 21.59 -35.41
N GLU A 180 -23.20 20.34 -35.26
CA GLU A 180 -22.94 19.56 -34.03
C GLU A 180 -21.45 19.23 -33.88
N ARG A 181 -20.75 18.93 -34.98
CA ARG A 181 -19.29 18.74 -34.96
C ARG A 181 -18.59 19.99 -34.44
N GLN A 182 -18.93 21.17 -34.96
CA GLN A 182 -18.33 22.44 -34.52
C GLN A 182 -18.61 22.73 -33.04
N ALA A 183 -19.84 22.48 -32.58
CA ALA A 183 -20.20 22.64 -31.18
C ALA A 183 -19.40 21.70 -30.27
N ARG A 184 -19.24 20.43 -30.66
CA ARG A 184 -18.44 19.44 -29.92
C ARG A 184 -16.96 19.77 -29.96
N LEU A 185 -16.42 20.22 -31.10
CA LEU A 185 -15.03 20.68 -31.21
C LEU A 185 -14.76 21.81 -30.22
N LYS A 186 -15.61 22.84 -30.19
CA LYS A 186 -15.48 23.96 -29.25
C LYS A 186 -15.54 23.47 -27.80
N LYS A 187 -16.55 22.65 -27.46
CA LYS A 187 -16.70 22.10 -26.11
C LYS A 187 -15.48 21.28 -25.68
N THR A 188 -14.95 20.44 -26.56
CA THR A 188 -13.74 19.63 -26.28
C THR A 188 -12.52 20.52 -26.11
N GLN A 189 -12.35 21.56 -26.94
CA GLN A 189 -11.25 22.52 -26.80
C GLN A 189 -11.32 23.27 -25.48
N ASP A 190 -12.50 23.77 -25.11
CA ASP A 190 -12.73 24.48 -23.84
C ASP A 190 -12.42 23.56 -22.64
N ALA A 191 -12.86 22.30 -22.70
CA ALA A 191 -12.60 21.32 -21.66
C ALA A 191 -11.10 20.99 -21.51
N ILE A 192 -10.36 20.89 -22.63
CA ILE A 192 -8.90 20.71 -22.59
C ILE A 192 -8.25 21.94 -21.96
N ASN A 193 -8.63 23.14 -22.38
CA ASN A 193 -8.05 24.39 -21.87
C ASN A 193 -8.31 24.58 -20.36
N GLN A 194 -9.45 24.10 -19.84
CA GLN A 194 -9.83 24.26 -18.44
C GLN A 194 -9.25 23.18 -17.51
N HIS A 195 -9.07 21.95 -18.01
CA HIS A 195 -8.80 20.80 -17.14
C HIS A 195 -7.48 20.09 -17.41
N CYS A 196 -6.85 20.35 -18.56
CA CYS A 196 -5.63 19.67 -18.95
C CYS A 196 -4.42 20.58 -18.82
N PRO A 197 -3.30 20.08 -18.26
CA PRO A 197 -2.05 20.82 -18.30
C PRO A 197 -1.62 21.03 -19.76
N GLU A 198 -0.99 22.17 -20.05
CA GLU A 198 -0.35 22.41 -21.34
C GLU A 198 0.64 21.27 -21.62
N ALA A 199 0.62 20.74 -22.84
CA ALA A 199 1.55 19.69 -23.21
C ALA A 199 2.97 20.28 -23.23
N PRO A 200 3.97 19.61 -22.63
CA PRO A 200 5.37 20.01 -22.75
C PRO A 200 5.86 19.92 -24.20
#